data_AF-A0A4Y2MKR9-F1
#
_entry.id   AF-A0A4Y2MKR9-F1
#
_cell.length_a   1.000
_cell.length_b   1.000
_cell.length_c   1.000
_cell.angle_alpha   90.00
_cell.angle_beta   90.00
_cell.angle_gamma   90.00
#
_symmetry.space_group_name_H-M   'P 1'
#
loop_
_entity.id
_entity.type
_entity.pdbx_description
1 polymer ?
#
loop_
_entity_poly.entity_id
_entity_poly.type
_entity_poly.pdbx_seq_one_letter_code
_entity_poly.pdbx_strand_id
1 'polypeptide(L)'
;MQISGATDDGYQTAENLRVFAELDSQIAAACDKYIDMLVPTEDDPNRADDIVLPILRMISNDEYSAIISTMNLKQREFLLHVLHCFKVEKLPLYYCMLGGAGVGGSRLINALTQTILCHLNMSTAQLDSIKVLLCAPTGKAAYGIKGTTLHSGFVLPVHQCSIDLKSLSNATRNTLLSKMRDTRLIIIDETSMVGSRMIQQVDLRLKQIFQTSQPFAGMSLIFFGDFNQLPPVGDRYIFQRNSNNVYADFCGNPLWEVFHSYYLTEIMRQKDDQKFAMALNNLAKGVLNETEIKLFKDREVDASAIPRKAIRLFRSNAKVDAFNDKIIQLDNKKITAEAIDKVTGQPNDNVKNRFLKASGDATARECQGQPYNLNLSLNVKYMITVNVNVGDDLVNGAVGILKYVDKTESSVRRIWMLLPEEFVGKEKRREVRHKDNTSWTAIEQVVRTVKPLKSPYSVVRKQFPVQVLVQVPLLQVLTCSCSKMSQQVV
;
A
#
# COMPACT_ATOMS: atom_id res chain seq x y z
N MET A 1 -26.61 -28.02 16.25
CA MET A 1 -26.62 -28.63 17.59
C MET A 1 -26.34 -27.51 18.57
N GLN A 2 -27.32 -27.18 19.43
CA GLN A 2 -27.16 -26.16 20.48
C GLN A 2 -26.02 -26.58 21.41
N ILE A 3 -25.14 -25.66 21.76
CA ILE A 3 -24.21 -25.83 22.88
C ILE A 3 -24.51 -24.70 23.86
N SER A 4 -25.31 -25.03 24.85
CA SER A 4 -25.46 -24.27 26.08
C SER A 4 -24.43 -24.75 27.11
N GLY A 5 -23.79 -23.80 27.79
CA GLY A 5 -23.14 -23.99 29.08
C GLY A 5 -21.66 -24.32 29.03
N ALA A 6 -20.81 -23.36 29.40
CA ALA A 6 -19.46 -23.63 29.88
C ALA A 6 -19.08 -22.58 30.92
N THR A 7 -19.22 -22.92 32.20
CA THR A 7 -18.33 -22.47 33.25
C THR A 7 -17.07 -23.32 33.16
N ASP A 8 -16.14 -22.98 32.27
CA ASP A 8 -14.83 -23.67 32.14
C ASP A 8 -13.71 -22.79 31.57
N ASP A 9 -13.95 -21.47 31.44
CA ASP A 9 -13.10 -20.55 30.67
C ASP A 9 -11.66 -20.39 31.20
N GLY A 10 -11.40 -20.66 32.49
CA GLY A 10 -10.11 -20.39 33.13
C GLY A 10 -9.03 -21.46 32.95
N TYR A 11 -9.41 -22.75 32.87
CA TYR A 11 -8.45 -23.85 32.66
C TYR A 11 -8.09 -24.00 31.19
N GLN A 12 -9.06 -23.81 30.30
CA GLN A 12 -8.85 -23.88 28.85
C GLN A 12 -7.96 -22.73 28.34
N THR A 13 -8.02 -21.53 28.95
CA THR A 13 -7.11 -20.43 28.60
C THR A 13 -5.66 -20.73 28.96
N ALA A 14 -5.40 -21.34 30.12
CA ALA A 14 -4.03 -21.61 30.58
C ALA A 14 -3.33 -22.71 29.75
N GLU A 15 -4.08 -23.76 29.39
CA GLU A 15 -3.57 -24.84 28.54
C GLU A 15 -3.37 -24.37 27.09
N ASN A 16 -4.32 -23.59 26.56
CA ASN A 16 -4.15 -22.92 25.27
C ASN A 16 -2.93 -21.99 25.28
N LEU A 17 -2.72 -21.19 26.31
CA LEU A 17 -1.54 -20.31 26.46
C LEU A 17 -0.21 -21.06 26.44
N ARG A 18 -0.14 -22.26 27.02
CA ARG A 18 1.05 -23.12 26.96
C ARG A 18 1.30 -23.66 25.56
N VAL A 19 0.25 -24.15 24.88
CA VAL A 19 0.35 -24.62 23.49
C VAL A 19 0.73 -23.48 22.54
N PHE A 20 0.16 -22.28 22.73
CA PHE A 20 0.55 -21.07 21.99
C PHE A 20 2.03 -20.75 22.21
N ALA A 21 2.51 -20.76 23.46
CA ALA A 21 3.91 -20.45 23.78
C ALA A 21 4.91 -21.43 23.16
N GLU A 22 4.58 -22.72 23.14
CA GLU A 22 5.44 -23.75 22.54
C GLU A 22 5.46 -23.64 21.01
N LEU A 23 4.32 -23.35 20.38
CA LEU A 23 4.25 -23.14 18.94
C LEU A 23 4.95 -21.84 18.50
N ASP A 24 4.82 -20.78 19.29
CA ASP A 24 5.50 -19.50 19.08
C ASP A 24 7.03 -19.69 19.13
N SER A 25 7.52 -20.47 20.09
CA SER A 25 8.94 -20.81 20.20
C SER A 25 9.45 -21.62 18.99
N GLN A 26 8.63 -22.54 18.45
CA GLN A 26 8.97 -23.31 17.26
C GLN A 26 9.02 -22.46 15.99
N ILE A 27 8.07 -21.51 15.84
CA ILE A 27 8.04 -20.60 14.69
C ILE A 27 9.21 -19.62 14.77
N ALA A 28 9.49 -19.06 15.95
CA ALA A 28 10.67 -18.24 16.17
C ALA A 28 11.94 -19.02 15.80
N ALA A 29 12.20 -20.20 16.39
CA ALA A 29 13.40 -20.97 16.06
C ALA A 29 13.58 -21.26 14.54
N ALA A 30 12.49 -21.40 13.79
CA ALA A 30 12.53 -21.56 12.33
C ALA A 30 12.96 -20.27 11.59
N CYS A 31 12.63 -19.09 12.10
CA CYS A 31 12.98 -17.83 11.43
C CYS A 31 14.48 -17.49 11.57
N ASP A 32 15.16 -17.81 12.68
CA ASP A 32 16.62 -17.59 12.86
C ASP A 32 17.49 -18.43 11.91
N LYS A 33 17.10 -19.67 11.61
CA LYS A 33 17.88 -20.59 10.75
C LYS A 33 18.09 -20.06 9.32
N TYR A 34 17.29 -19.07 8.89
CA TYR A 34 17.33 -18.50 7.55
C TYR A 34 17.95 -17.10 7.49
N ILE A 35 18.16 -16.43 8.63
CA ILE A 35 18.77 -15.09 8.65
C ILE A 35 20.23 -15.15 8.18
N ASP A 36 20.91 -16.28 8.42
CA ASP A 36 22.30 -16.53 8.00
C ASP A 36 22.49 -16.84 6.50
N MET A 37 21.43 -16.81 5.68
CA MET A 37 21.50 -17.04 4.22
C MET A 37 21.23 -15.78 3.36
N LEU A 38 21.16 -14.60 3.96
CA LEU A 38 20.78 -13.36 3.26
C LEU A 38 21.97 -12.46 2.92
N VAL A 39 22.64 -12.76 1.80
CA VAL A 39 23.39 -11.75 1.03
C VAL A 39 22.81 -11.74 -0.38
N PRO A 40 22.19 -10.65 -0.86
CA PRO A 40 21.79 -10.54 -2.26
C PRO A 40 23.04 -10.57 -3.14
N THR A 41 23.14 -11.55 -4.04
CA THR A 41 24.13 -11.54 -5.12
C THR A 41 23.71 -10.51 -6.16
N GLU A 42 24.66 -9.65 -6.52
CA GLU A 42 24.59 -8.72 -7.65
C GLU A 42 24.27 -9.48 -8.96
N ASP A 43 23.47 -8.85 -9.84
CA ASP A 43 23.52 -8.90 -11.32
C ASP A 43 22.17 -9.07 -12.05
N ASP A 44 21.79 -8.02 -12.79
CA ASP A 44 21.89 -7.91 -14.27
C ASP A 44 20.78 -6.98 -14.81
N PRO A 45 21.13 -5.78 -15.35
CA PRO A 45 20.18 -4.72 -15.64
C PRO A 45 19.65 -4.75 -17.09
N ASN A 46 19.08 -5.85 -17.59
CA ASN A 46 18.43 -5.83 -18.91
C ASN A 46 17.27 -6.83 -19.13
N ARG A 47 16.07 -6.26 -19.37
CA ARG A 47 14.93 -6.74 -20.19
C ARG A 47 13.76 -7.48 -19.50
N ALA A 48 12.76 -6.71 -19.05
CA ALA A 48 11.30 -6.79 -19.32
C ALA A 48 10.54 -5.78 -18.41
N ASP A 49 10.86 -4.49 -18.55
CA ASP A 49 11.28 -3.62 -17.44
C ASP A 49 10.23 -2.89 -16.57
N ASP A 50 9.00 -3.38 -16.33
CA ASP A 50 8.08 -2.62 -15.45
C ASP A 50 7.34 -3.42 -14.37
N ILE A 51 7.44 -4.76 -14.33
CA ILE A 51 6.71 -5.57 -13.35
C ILE A 51 7.65 -5.99 -12.23
N VAL A 52 7.73 -5.16 -11.20
CA VAL A 52 8.47 -5.45 -9.96
C VAL A 52 7.47 -5.72 -8.86
N LEU A 53 7.46 -6.97 -8.39
CA LEU A 53 6.69 -7.40 -7.23
C LEU A 53 7.65 -7.46 -6.03
N PRO A 54 7.28 -6.95 -4.85
CA PRO A 54 8.16 -6.92 -3.70
C PRO A 54 8.41 -8.33 -3.17
N ILE A 55 9.68 -8.66 -2.93
CA ILE A 55 10.08 -9.86 -2.19
C ILE A 55 10.14 -9.49 -0.71
N LEU A 56 9.35 -10.18 0.10
CA LEU A 56 9.21 -9.87 1.51
C LEU A 56 10.41 -10.41 2.28
N ARG A 57 11.08 -9.53 3.04
CA ARG A 57 12.20 -9.91 3.90
C ARG A 57 11.69 -10.52 5.20
N MET A 58 12.38 -11.57 5.65
CA MET A 58 12.17 -12.13 6.98
C MET A 58 12.70 -11.19 8.05
N ILE A 59 12.02 -11.18 9.19
CA ILE A 59 12.42 -10.42 10.38
C ILE A 59 13.17 -11.32 11.37
N SER A 60 13.86 -10.70 12.33
CA SER A 60 14.55 -11.44 13.40
C SER A 60 13.58 -12.09 14.38
N ASN A 61 14.06 -13.10 15.12
CA ASN A 61 13.28 -13.76 16.16
C ASN A 61 12.82 -12.83 17.27
N ASP A 62 13.67 -11.89 17.66
CA ASP A 62 13.32 -10.88 18.67
C ASP A 62 12.17 -10.00 18.17
N GLU A 63 12.22 -9.57 16.90
CA GLU A 63 11.15 -8.79 16.28
C GLU A 63 9.86 -9.61 16.13
N TYR A 64 9.94 -10.87 15.71
CA TYR A 64 8.80 -11.76 15.59
C TYR A 64 8.13 -12.01 16.95
N SER A 65 8.92 -12.35 17.96
CA SER A 65 8.44 -12.58 19.34
C SER A 65 7.82 -11.32 19.94
N ALA A 66 8.37 -10.13 19.64
CA ALA A 66 7.79 -8.85 20.02
C ALA A 66 6.46 -8.55 19.30
N ILE A 67 6.25 -9.08 18.08
CA ILE A 67 4.95 -8.99 17.41
C ILE A 67 3.94 -9.87 18.13
N ILE A 68 4.26 -11.16 18.28
CA ILE A 68 3.34 -12.18 18.80
C ILE A 68 2.95 -11.90 20.27
N SER A 69 3.90 -11.49 21.11
CA SER A 69 3.65 -11.20 22.53
C SER A 69 2.63 -10.08 22.79
N THR A 70 2.45 -9.17 21.84
CA THR A 70 1.54 -8.02 21.97
C THR A 70 0.18 -8.23 21.28
N MET A 71 -0.01 -9.35 20.60
CA MET A 71 -1.26 -9.67 19.90
C MET A 71 -2.35 -10.03 20.90
N ASN A 72 -3.59 -9.66 20.58
CA ASN A 72 -4.74 -10.10 21.36
C ASN A 72 -5.12 -11.55 21.04
N LEU A 73 -6.01 -12.13 21.87
CA LEU A 73 -6.44 -13.52 21.74
C LEU A 73 -7.02 -13.83 20.36
N LYS A 74 -7.96 -13.02 19.86
CA LYS A 74 -8.59 -13.22 18.54
C LYS A 74 -7.58 -13.17 17.39
N GLN A 75 -6.61 -12.26 17.46
CA GLN A 75 -5.54 -12.17 16.48
C GLN A 75 -4.67 -13.44 16.50
N ARG A 76 -4.32 -13.97 17.68
CA ARG A 76 -3.51 -15.18 17.83
C ARG A 76 -4.29 -16.45 17.41
N GLU A 77 -5.56 -16.54 17.76
CA GLU A 77 -6.45 -17.62 17.31
C GLU A 77 -6.50 -17.70 15.78
N PHE A 78 -6.73 -16.56 15.12
CA PHE A 78 -6.78 -16.51 13.67
C PHE A 78 -5.42 -16.85 13.04
N LEU A 79 -4.33 -16.32 13.60
CA LEU A 79 -2.97 -16.64 13.14
C LEU A 79 -2.71 -18.15 13.16
N LEU A 80 -3.04 -18.80 14.28
CA LEU A 80 -2.84 -20.24 14.44
C LEU A 80 -3.76 -21.07 13.56
N HIS A 81 -5.01 -20.64 13.39
CA HIS A 81 -5.94 -21.28 12.47
C HIS A 81 -5.39 -21.29 11.04
N VAL A 82 -4.90 -20.14 10.55
CA VAL A 82 -4.29 -20.06 9.21
C VAL A 82 -3.05 -20.97 9.13
N LEU A 83 -2.14 -20.91 10.11
CA LEU A 83 -0.96 -21.79 10.14
C LEU A 83 -1.35 -23.27 10.14
N HIS A 84 -2.34 -23.66 10.94
CA HIS A 84 -2.83 -25.02 10.98
C HIS A 84 -3.35 -25.48 9.62
N CYS A 85 -4.18 -24.66 8.95
CA CYS A 85 -4.70 -24.96 7.62
C CYS A 85 -3.59 -25.15 6.57
N PHE A 86 -2.50 -24.37 6.64
CA PHE A 86 -1.33 -24.58 5.79
C PHE A 86 -0.60 -25.88 6.13
N LYS A 87 -0.38 -26.19 7.41
CA LYS A 87 0.29 -27.43 7.85
C LYS A 87 -0.47 -28.70 7.43
N VAL A 88 -1.80 -28.67 7.43
CA VAL A 88 -2.64 -29.82 7.04
C VAL A 88 -3.07 -29.79 5.57
N GLU A 89 -2.56 -28.83 4.77
CA GLU A 89 -2.88 -28.64 3.35
C GLU A 89 -4.40 -28.51 3.06
N LYS A 90 -5.15 -27.92 4.00
CA LYS A 90 -6.58 -27.60 3.84
C LYS A 90 -6.74 -26.23 3.18
N LEU A 91 -6.31 -26.13 1.93
CA LEU A 91 -6.33 -24.93 1.08
C LEU A 91 -7.30 -25.13 -0.10
N PRO A 92 -7.86 -24.07 -0.71
CA PRO A 92 -7.63 -22.64 -0.44
C PRO A 92 -8.45 -22.09 0.74
N LEU A 93 -7.91 -21.05 1.38
CA LEU A 93 -8.59 -20.28 2.43
C LEU A 93 -9.13 -18.97 1.87
N TYR A 94 -10.40 -18.68 2.17
CA TYR A 94 -11.05 -17.42 1.79
C TYR A 94 -11.61 -16.73 3.03
N TYR A 95 -10.89 -15.73 3.55
CA TYR A 95 -11.31 -14.98 4.75
C TYR A 95 -11.36 -13.48 4.50
N CYS A 96 -12.30 -12.83 5.15
CA CYS A 96 -12.38 -11.37 5.26
C CYS A 96 -12.33 -10.96 6.73
N MET A 97 -11.24 -10.30 7.10
CA MET A 97 -10.99 -9.74 8.42
C MET A 97 -11.62 -8.34 8.48
N LEU A 98 -12.68 -8.23 9.28
CA LEU A 98 -13.41 -6.99 9.49
C LEU A 98 -13.16 -6.45 10.88
N GLY A 99 -12.97 -5.15 11.01
CA GLY A 99 -12.88 -4.50 12.32
C GLY A 99 -12.65 -3.02 12.21
N GLY A 100 -13.02 -2.27 13.24
CA GLY A 100 -12.92 -0.81 13.23
C GLY A 100 -11.48 -0.30 13.09
N ALA A 101 -11.33 1.00 12.85
CA ALA A 101 -10.02 1.63 12.79
C ALA A 101 -9.21 1.38 14.09
N GLY A 102 -7.99 0.87 13.93
CA GLY A 102 -7.08 0.67 15.06
C GLY A 102 -7.21 -0.66 15.81
N VAL A 103 -7.95 -1.65 15.29
CA VAL A 103 -8.00 -3.02 15.84
C VAL A 103 -6.73 -3.86 15.62
N GLY A 104 -5.71 -3.30 14.96
CA GLY A 104 -4.43 -3.96 14.73
C GLY A 104 -4.36 -4.84 13.48
N GLY A 105 -5.22 -4.61 12.47
CA GLY A 105 -5.22 -5.37 11.21
C GLY A 105 -3.83 -5.46 10.56
N SER A 106 -3.13 -4.34 10.36
CA SER A 106 -1.78 -4.34 9.77
C SER A 106 -0.73 -5.10 10.59
N ARG A 107 -0.89 -5.18 11.92
CA ARG A 107 0.00 -6.00 12.76
C ARG A 107 -0.28 -7.49 12.55
N LEU A 108 -1.54 -7.88 12.43
CA LEU A 108 -1.91 -9.26 12.09
C LEU A 108 -1.44 -9.64 10.67
N ILE A 109 -1.51 -8.73 9.69
CA ILE A 109 -0.93 -8.94 8.34
C ILE A 109 0.56 -9.27 8.44
N ASN A 110 1.32 -8.49 9.21
CA ASN A 110 2.75 -8.74 9.41
C ASN A 110 2.99 -10.10 10.08
N ALA A 111 2.24 -10.44 11.12
CA ALA A 111 2.37 -11.72 11.81
C ALA A 111 2.06 -12.92 10.90
N LEU A 112 0.95 -12.87 10.15
CA LEU A 112 0.56 -13.90 9.18
C LEU A 112 1.62 -14.07 8.10
N THR A 113 2.08 -12.96 7.55
CA THR A 113 3.11 -12.95 6.50
C THR A 113 4.37 -13.66 6.98
N GLN A 114 4.90 -13.27 8.12
CA GLN A 114 6.15 -13.85 8.65
C GLN A 114 5.96 -15.32 9.01
N THR A 115 4.85 -15.67 9.65
CA THR A 115 4.56 -17.06 10.05
C THR A 115 4.46 -18.00 8.85
N ILE A 116 3.75 -17.58 7.79
CA ILE A 116 3.59 -18.38 6.57
C ILE A 116 4.87 -18.39 5.74
N LEU A 117 5.62 -17.28 5.67
CA LEU A 117 6.94 -17.29 5.03
C LEU A 117 7.90 -18.25 5.73
N CYS A 118 7.99 -18.23 7.07
CA CYS A 118 8.85 -19.17 7.81
C CYS A 118 8.40 -20.62 7.54
N HIS A 119 7.10 -20.92 7.54
CA HIS A 119 6.59 -22.26 7.23
C HIS A 119 6.90 -22.72 5.78
N LEU A 120 6.68 -21.87 4.78
CA LEU A 120 6.90 -22.22 3.37
C LEU A 120 8.38 -22.20 2.98
N ASN A 121 9.24 -21.44 3.67
CA ASN A 121 10.70 -21.45 3.48
C ASN A 121 11.34 -22.74 4.00
N MET A 122 10.77 -23.35 5.03
CA MET A 122 11.17 -24.69 5.48
C MET A 122 10.94 -25.78 4.42
N SER A 123 10.01 -25.56 3.48
CA SER A 123 9.58 -26.58 2.52
C SER A 123 10.17 -26.43 1.11
N THR A 124 10.65 -25.24 0.69
CA THR A 124 11.12 -25.02 -0.69
C THR A 124 12.43 -24.21 -0.76
N ALA A 125 13.34 -24.67 -1.63
CA ALA A 125 14.73 -24.19 -1.73
C ALA A 125 14.94 -22.93 -2.61
N GLN A 126 13.92 -22.45 -3.32
CA GLN A 126 14.03 -21.26 -4.17
C GLN A 126 13.63 -20.00 -3.39
N LEU A 127 14.58 -19.07 -3.27
CA LEU A 127 14.47 -17.82 -2.49
C LEU A 127 13.84 -16.67 -3.28
N ASP A 128 13.85 -16.73 -4.62
CA ASP A 128 13.42 -15.63 -5.50
C ASP A 128 11.93 -15.66 -5.87
N SER A 129 11.20 -16.72 -5.51
CA SER A 129 9.78 -16.85 -5.82
C SER A 129 8.90 -16.26 -4.72
N ILE A 130 7.80 -15.62 -5.13
CA ILE A 130 6.90 -14.95 -4.20
C ILE A 130 5.95 -15.99 -3.61
N LYS A 131 6.09 -16.26 -2.32
CA LYS A 131 5.24 -17.22 -1.58
C LYS A 131 3.98 -16.57 -1.01
N VAL A 132 4.13 -15.34 -0.51
CA VAL A 132 3.05 -14.49 0.01
C VAL A 132 3.06 -13.18 -0.76
N LEU A 133 1.94 -12.82 -1.38
CA LEU A 133 1.79 -11.57 -2.10
C LEU A 133 0.93 -10.60 -1.28
N LEU A 134 1.50 -9.44 -0.92
CA LEU A 134 0.80 -8.37 -0.22
C LEU A 134 0.31 -7.32 -1.21
N CYS A 135 -0.96 -6.99 -1.14
CA CYS A 135 -1.62 -6.07 -2.04
C CYS A 135 -2.51 -5.08 -1.32
N ALA A 136 -2.72 -3.92 -1.93
CA ALA A 136 -3.71 -2.95 -1.48
C ALA A 136 -4.23 -2.09 -2.66
N PRO A 137 -5.39 -1.43 -2.55
CA PRO A 137 -5.94 -0.61 -3.63
C PRO A 137 -5.19 0.72 -3.84
N THR A 138 -4.53 1.26 -2.80
CA THR A 138 -3.77 2.53 -2.89
C THR A 138 -2.28 2.32 -2.63
N GLY A 139 -1.44 3.18 -3.23
CA GLY A 139 0.03 3.11 -3.07
C GLY A 139 0.47 3.23 -1.61
N LYS A 140 -0.17 4.12 -0.84
CA LYS A 140 0.12 4.27 0.59
C LYS A 140 -0.30 3.09 1.44
N ALA A 141 -1.43 2.45 1.12
CA ALA A 141 -1.85 1.21 1.77
C ALA A 141 -0.83 0.12 1.53
N ALA A 142 -0.44 -0.04 0.26
CA ALA A 142 0.55 -1.01 -0.15
C ALA A 142 1.89 -0.78 0.56
N TYR A 143 2.36 0.46 0.62
CA TYR A 143 3.58 0.82 1.35
C TYR A 143 3.50 0.48 2.84
N GLY A 144 2.36 0.73 3.49
CA GLY A 144 2.15 0.44 4.91
C GLY A 144 2.34 -1.03 5.30
N ILE A 145 2.02 -1.94 4.37
CA ILE A 145 2.19 -3.39 4.54
C ILE A 145 3.41 -3.95 3.79
N LYS A 146 4.29 -3.10 3.24
CA LYS A 146 5.42 -3.51 2.37
C LYS A 146 4.99 -4.35 1.15
N GLY A 147 3.80 -4.08 0.64
CA GLY A 147 3.20 -4.73 -0.52
C GLY A 147 3.21 -3.87 -1.77
N THR A 148 2.45 -4.29 -2.78
CA THR A 148 2.25 -3.56 -4.03
C THR A 148 0.79 -3.17 -4.22
N THR A 149 0.49 -2.27 -5.15
CA THR A 149 -0.93 -1.98 -5.45
C THR A 149 -1.55 -3.12 -6.25
N LEU A 150 -2.87 -3.34 -6.14
CA LEU A 150 -3.58 -4.32 -6.98
C LEU A 150 -3.36 -4.05 -8.48
N HIS A 151 -3.32 -2.78 -8.87
CA HIS A 151 -3.06 -2.37 -10.25
C HIS A 151 -1.68 -2.78 -10.73
N SER A 152 -0.64 -2.51 -9.93
CA SER A 152 0.74 -2.91 -10.26
C SER A 152 0.95 -4.41 -10.16
N GLY A 153 0.37 -5.05 -9.13
CA GLY A 153 0.53 -6.47 -8.84
C GLY A 153 -0.04 -7.39 -9.92
N PHE A 154 -1.22 -7.04 -10.45
CA PHE A 154 -1.93 -7.85 -11.45
C PHE A 154 -1.98 -7.21 -12.84
N VAL A 155 -1.24 -6.13 -13.06
CA VAL A 155 -1.19 -5.38 -14.34
C VAL A 155 -2.62 -5.02 -14.78
N LEU A 156 -3.36 -4.38 -13.86
CA LEU A 156 -4.73 -3.94 -14.11
C LEU A 156 -4.73 -2.58 -14.83
N PRO A 157 -5.65 -2.37 -15.78
CA PRO A 157 -5.80 -1.10 -16.48
C PRO A 157 -6.38 -0.02 -15.55
N VAL A 158 -5.72 1.14 -15.46
CA VAL A 158 -6.13 2.25 -14.58
C VAL A 158 -7.39 2.98 -15.08
N HIS A 159 -7.70 2.90 -16.39
CA HIS A 159 -8.78 3.67 -17.03
C HIS A 159 -9.88 2.81 -17.65
N GLN A 160 -9.86 1.49 -17.49
CA GLN A 160 -10.92 0.64 -18.03
C GLN A 160 -12.02 0.46 -16.99
N CYS A 161 -13.13 1.17 -17.21
CA CYS A 161 -14.37 0.96 -16.48
C CYS A 161 -15.11 -0.33 -16.90
N SER A 162 -14.62 -1.04 -17.92
CA SER A 162 -15.17 -2.31 -18.40
C SER A 162 -14.55 -3.51 -17.69
N ILE A 163 -15.33 -4.59 -17.57
CA ILE A 163 -14.85 -5.90 -17.11
C ILE A 163 -13.90 -6.50 -18.15
N ASP A 164 -14.07 -6.15 -19.43
CA ASP A 164 -13.26 -6.64 -20.54
C ASP A 164 -11.80 -6.20 -20.41
N LEU A 165 -11.00 -7.08 -19.82
CA LEU A 165 -9.56 -6.95 -19.71
C LEU A 165 -8.91 -7.34 -21.03
N LYS A 166 -8.08 -6.45 -21.56
CA LYS A 166 -7.15 -6.84 -22.64
C LYS A 166 -6.23 -7.95 -22.14
N SER A 167 -6.12 -9.03 -22.91
CA SER A 167 -5.21 -10.14 -22.60
C SER A 167 -3.77 -9.67 -22.41
N LEU A 168 -3.08 -10.27 -21.43
CA LEU A 168 -1.65 -10.05 -21.25
C LEU A 168 -0.87 -10.56 -22.47
N SER A 169 0.26 -9.91 -22.76
CA SER A 169 1.22 -10.46 -23.70
C SER A 169 1.83 -11.76 -23.13
N ASN A 170 2.25 -12.68 -24.00
CA ASN A 170 2.88 -13.94 -23.57
C ASN A 170 4.14 -13.68 -22.72
N ALA A 171 4.93 -12.66 -23.07
CA ALA A 171 6.11 -12.26 -22.30
C ALA A 171 5.72 -11.83 -20.88
N THR A 172 4.80 -10.87 -20.76
CA THR A 172 4.29 -10.38 -19.46
C THR A 172 3.72 -11.49 -18.59
N ARG A 173 2.91 -12.37 -19.20
CA ARG A 173 2.30 -13.50 -18.52
C ARG A 173 3.36 -14.47 -17.98
N ASN A 174 4.37 -14.82 -18.80
CA ASN A 174 5.45 -15.72 -18.38
C ASN A 174 6.29 -15.11 -17.25
N THR A 175 6.56 -13.80 -17.28
CA THR A 175 7.25 -13.10 -16.18
C THR A 175 6.45 -13.18 -14.88
N LEU A 176 5.14 -12.90 -14.93
CA LEU A 176 4.27 -12.99 -13.75
C LEU A 176 4.17 -14.42 -13.24
N LEU A 177 4.02 -15.40 -14.13
CA LEU A 177 3.95 -16.82 -13.77
C LEU A 177 5.24 -17.28 -13.09
N SER A 178 6.41 -16.85 -13.60
CA SER A 178 7.70 -17.16 -12.97
C SER A 178 7.79 -16.60 -11.55
N LYS A 179 7.40 -15.32 -11.37
CA LYS A 179 7.44 -14.66 -10.06
C LYS A 179 6.42 -15.21 -9.05
N MET A 180 5.21 -15.54 -9.52
CA MET A 180 4.10 -15.99 -8.67
C MET A 180 3.99 -17.52 -8.59
N ARG A 181 4.94 -18.27 -9.16
CA ARG A 181 4.87 -19.75 -9.27
C ARG A 181 4.57 -20.43 -7.93
N ASP A 182 5.21 -19.95 -6.87
CA ASP A 182 5.10 -20.51 -5.52
C ASP A 182 4.15 -19.72 -4.62
N THR A 183 3.40 -18.77 -5.19
CA THR A 183 2.42 -18.00 -4.40
C THR A 183 1.34 -18.95 -3.90
N ARG A 184 1.16 -18.98 -2.58
CA ARG A 184 0.11 -19.76 -1.89
C ARG A 184 -0.90 -18.87 -1.18
N LEU A 185 -0.48 -17.66 -0.80
CA LEU A 185 -1.29 -16.70 -0.06
C LEU A 185 -1.23 -15.31 -0.70
N ILE A 186 -2.39 -14.70 -0.91
CA ILE A 186 -2.55 -13.30 -1.29
C ILE A 186 -3.28 -12.59 -0.16
N ILE A 187 -2.67 -11.54 0.40
CA ILE A 187 -3.31 -10.71 1.42
C ILE A 187 -3.62 -9.35 0.80
N ILE A 188 -4.87 -8.89 0.96
CA ILE A 188 -5.33 -7.61 0.42
C ILE A 188 -5.79 -6.72 1.57
N ASP A 189 -5.08 -5.63 1.84
CA ASP A 189 -5.47 -4.62 2.83
C ASP A 189 -6.38 -3.54 2.23
N GLU A 190 -7.11 -2.82 3.07
CA GLU A 190 -8.07 -1.77 2.72
C GLU A 190 -9.19 -2.24 1.76
N THR A 191 -9.81 -3.38 2.10
CA THR A 191 -10.86 -4.03 1.29
C THR A 191 -12.07 -3.14 1.01
N SER A 192 -12.33 -2.14 1.86
CA SER A 192 -13.42 -1.16 1.67
C SER A 192 -13.30 -0.37 0.36
N MET A 193 -12.07 -0.12 -0.09
CA MET A 193 -11.78 0.56 -1.35
C MET A 193 -11.66 -0.40 -2.55
N VAL A 194 -11.73 -1.72 -2.31
CA VAL A 194 -11.73 -2.72 -3.38
C VAL A 194 -13.16 -2.90 -3.88
N GLY A 195 -13.36 -2.66 -5.17
CA GLY A 195 -14.68 -2.78 -5.79
C GLY A 195 -14.95 -4.16 -6.40
N SER A 196 -16.21 -4.38 -6.75
CA SER A 196 -16.70 -5.62 -7.38
C SER A 196 -16.02 -5.90 -8.72
N ARG A 197 -15.83 -4.86 -9.56
CA ARG A 197 -15.11 -5.02 -10.82
C ARG A 197 -13.65 -5.36 -10.57
N MET A 198 -13.02 -4.69 -9.60
CA MET A 198 -11.60 -4.90 -9.30
C MET A 198 -11.31 -6.35 -8.89
N ILE A 199 -12.13 -6.96 -8.03
CA ILE A 199 -11.92 -8.36 -7.62
C ILE A 199 -12.14 -9.35 -8.79
N GLN A 200 -13.11 -9.08 -9.67
CA GLN A 200 -13.32 -9.88 -10.88
C GLN A 200 -12.11 -9.78 -11.82
N GLN A 201 -11.53 -8.59 -11.97
CA GLN A 201 -10.33 -8.38 -12.76
C GLN A 201 -9.12 -9.14 -12.18
N VAL A 202 -8.98 -9.18 -10.85
CA VAL A 202 -7.94 -9.97 -10.17
C VAL A 202 -8.12 -11.47 -10.44
N ASP A 203 -9.34 -12.00 -10.29
CA ASP A 203 -9.66 -13.41 -10.58
C ASP A 203 -9.33 -13.78 -12.04
N LEU A 204 -9.77 -12.95 -13.00
CA LEU A 204 -9.48 -13.15 -14.42
C LEU A 204 -7.96 -13.13 -14.72
N ARG A 205 -7.20 -12.24 -14.07
CA ARG A 205 -5.74 -12.18 -14.22
C ARG A 205 -5.07 -13.42 -13.65
N LEU A 206 -5.47 -13.89 -12.47
CA LEU A 206 -4.93 -15.12 -11.87
C LEU A 206 -5.21 -16.32 -12.78
N LYS A 207 -6.44 -16.49 -13.25
CA LYS A 207 -6.82 -17.54 -14.21
C LYS A 207 -5.99 -17.47 -15.49
N GLN A 208 -5.74 -16.26 -16.02
CA GLN A 208 -4.91 -16.04 -17.20
C GLN A 208 -3.43 -16.39 -16.96
N ILE A 209 -2.86 -16.02 -15.81
CA ILE A 209 -1.45 -16.27 -15.47
C ILE A 209 -1.22 -17.78 -15.33
N PHE A 210 -2.04 -18.45 -14.54
CA PHE A 210 -1.92 -19.87 -14.18
C PHE A 210 -2.60 -20.84 -15.14
N GLN A 211 -3.30 -20.33 -16.17
CA GLN A 211 -4.00 -21.12 -17.18
C GLN A 211 -4.99 -22.14 -16.55
N THR A 212 -5.81 -21.66 -15.61
CA THR A 212 -6.78 -22.47 -14.88
C THR A 212 -8.15 -21.79 -14.87
N SER A 213 -9.20 -22.59 -14.70
CA SER A 213 -10.57 -22.12 -14.52
C SER A 213 -10.97 -21.97 -13.06
N GLN A 214 -10.13 -22.42 -12.12
CA GLN A 214 -10.39 -22.35 -10.69
C GLN A 214 -10.51 -20.90 -10.21
N PRO A 215 -11.47 -20.56 -9.33
CA PRO A 215 -11.52 -19.25 -8.68
C PRO A 215 -10.19 -18.91 -8.04
N PHE A 216 -9.70 -17.70 -8.29
CA PHE A 216 -8.41 -17.17 -7.83
C PHE A 216 -7.22 -18.09 -8.12
N ALA A 217 -7.32 -18.89 -9.19
CA ALA A 217 -6.34 -19.92 -9.54
C ALA A 217 -6.06 -20.95 -8.42
N GLY A 218 -6.99 -21.14 -7.47
CA GLY A 218 -6.83 -22.05 -6.33
C GLY A 218 -5.94 -21.50 -5.21
N MET A 219 -5.62 -20.20 -5.22
CA MET A 219 -4.83 -19.56 -4.16
C MET A 219 -5.68 -19.19 -2.95
N SER A 220 -5.04 -19.13 -1.78
CA SER A 220 -5.69 -18.60 -0.58
C SER A 220 -5.69 -17.07 -0.58
N LEU A 221 -6.84 -16.45 -0.30
CA LEU A 221 -7.01 -15.01 -0.22
C LEU A 221 -7.50 -14.59 1.17
N ILE A 222 -6.82 -13.62 1.77
CA ILE A 222 -7.25 -13.01 3.04
C ILE A 222 -7.39 -11.49 2.84
N PHE A 223 -8.60 -11.00 3.02
CA PHE A 223 -8.92 -9.58 2.98
C PHE A 223 -8.85 -8.95 4.36
N PHE A 224 -8.36 -7.72 4.45
CA PHE A 224 -8.38 -6.89 5.65
C PHE A 224 -9.05 -5.56 5.32
N GLY A 225 -9.95 -5.08 6.19
CA GLY A 225 -10.53 -3.75 6.02
C GLY A 225 -11.72 -3.48 6.92
N ASP A 226 -12.34 -2.31 6.68
CA ASP A 226 -13.52 -1.85 7.39
C ASP A 226 -14.45 -1.13 6.40
N PHE A 227 -15.62 -1.70 6.13
CA PHE A 227 -16.58 -1.14 5.19
C PHE A 227 -17.22 0.17 5.67
N ASN A 228 -17.03 0.57 6.94
CA ASN A 228 -17.44 1.88 7.42
C ASN A 228 -16.43 2.99 7.06
N GLN A 229 -15.31 2.64 6.42
CA GLN A 229 -14.36 3.61 5.88
C GLN A 229 -14.77 4.06 4.47
N LEU A 230 -13.80 4.46 3.64
CA LEU A 230 -14.11 5.00 2.31
C LEU A 230 -14.58 3.91 1.34
N PRO A 231 -15.65 4.18 0.58
CA PRO A 231 -16.14 3.27 -0.46
C PRO A 231 -15.17 3.21 -1.65
N PRO A 232 -15.33 2.21 -2.53
CA PRO A 232 -14.57 2.17 -3.77
C PRO A 232 -14.93 3.36 -4.68
N VAL A 233 -13.92 3.89 -5.39
CA VAL A 233 -14.10 5.04 -6.28
C VAL A 233 -14.45 4.56 -7.69
N GLY A 234 -15.65 4.93 -8.18
CA GLY A 234 -16.08 4.58 -9.55
C GLY A 234 -16.32 3.08 -9.78
N ASP A 235 -16.62 2.35 -8.70
CA ASP A 235 -16.96 0.93 -8.69
C ASP A 235 -18.01 0.67 -7.59
N ARG A 236 -18.67 -0.48 -7.63
CA ARG A 236 -19.59 -0.96 -6.58
C ARG A 236 -18.80 -1.65 -5.46
N TYR A 237 -19.38 -1.79 -4.27
CA TYR A 237 -18.73 -2.54 -3.18
C TYR A 237 -18.41 -3.99 -3.59
N ILE A 238 -17.36 -4.57 -3.03
CA ILE A 238 -16.88 -5.91 -3.39
C ILE A 238 -17.96 -7.01 -3.32
N PHE A 239 -18.89 -6.89 -2.37
CA PHE A 239 -19.99 -7.84 -2.17
C PHE A 239 -21.18 -7.63 -3.11
N GLN A 240 -21.26 -6.49 -3.80
CA GLN A 240 -22.33 -6.19 -4.75
C GLN A 240 -22.00 -6.75 -6.13
N ARG A 241 -23.01 -7.14 -6.89
CA ARG A 241 -22.81 -7.62 -8.26
C ARG A 241 -22.59 -6.44 -9.21
N ASN A 242 -21.58 -6.57 -10.07
CA ASN A 242 -21.32 -5.63 -11.15
C ASN A 242 -22.17 -6.01 -12.38
N SER A 243 -23.44 -5.56 -12.41
CA SER A 243 -24.37 -5.85 -13.49
C SER A 243 -25.32 -4.68 -13.73
N ASN A 244 -25.72 -4.49 -14.98
CA ASN A 244 -26.74 -3.51 -15.37
C ASN A 244 -28.17 -4.03 -15.10
N ASN A 245 -28.32 -5.28 -14.68
CA ASN A 245 -29.61 -5.85 -14.32
C ASN A 245 -30.02 -5.36 -12.92
N VAL A 246 -31.19 -4.73 -12.82
CA VAL A 246 -31.75 -4.23 -11.55
C VAL A 246 -31.95 -5.36 -10.53
N TYR A 247 -32.19 -6.58 -10.98
CA TYR A 247 -32.31 -7.76 -10.10
C TYR A 247 -30.97 -8.27 -9.58
N ALA A 248 -29.85 -7.81 -10.14
CA ALA A 248 -28.52 -8.26 -9.72
C ALA A 248 -28.14 -7.74 -8.34
N ASP A 249 -28.82 -6.74 -7.79
CA ASP A 249 -28.59 -6.28 -6.42
C ASP A 249 -29.16 -7.26 -5.38
N PHE A 250 -30.07 -8.16 -5.78
CA PHE A 250 -30.57 -9.25 -4.93
C PHE A 250 -29.65 -10.48 -4.89
N CYS A 251 -28.73 -10.59 -5.84
CA CYS A 251 -27.74 -11.67 -5.88
C CYS A 251 -26.36 -11.08 -5.54
N GLY A 252 -25.69 -11.62 -4.52
CA GLY A 252 -24.35 -11.17 -4.16
C GLY A 252 -23.33 -11.37 -5.29
N ASN A 253 -22.13 -10.83 -5.09
CA ASN A 253 -21.00 -11.17 -5.94
C ASN A 253 -20.59 -12.64 -5.67
N PRO A 254 -20.67 -13.56 -6.65
CA PRO A 254 -20.33 -14.96 -6.41
C PRO A 254 -18.88 -15.18 -5.97
N LEU A 255 -17.97 -14.29 -6.40
CA LEU A 255 -16.58 -14.31 -5.96
C LEU A 255 -16.43 -13.88 -4.50
N TRP A 256 -17.39 -13.16 -3.93
CA TRP A 256 -17.39 -12.74 -2.53
C TRP A 256 -18.09 -13.73 -1.61
N GLU A 257 -19.11 -14.44 -2.11
CA GLU A 257 -19.93 -15.38 -1.32
C GLU A 257 -19.11 -16.55 -0.73
N VAL A 258 -17.94 -16.86 -1.30
CA VAL A 258 -17.03 -17.90 -0.78
C VAL A 258 -16.24 -17.45 0.46
N PHE A 259 -16.19 -16.15 0.76
CA PHE A 259 -15.38 -15.59 1.84
C PHE A 259 -16.06 -15.69 3.21
N HIS A 260 -15.29 -16.16 4.20
CA HIS A 260 -15.73 -16.26 5.58
C HIS A 260 -15.36 -14.98 6.33
N SER A 261 -16.32 -14.36 7.01
CA SER A 261 -16.07 -13.13 7.78
C SER A 261 -15.53 -13.45 9.17
N TYR A 262 -14.47 -12.76 9.59
CA TYR A 262 -13.91 -12.85 10.94
C TYR A 262 -13.74 -11.44 11.52
N TYR A 263 -14.29 -11.22 12.72
CA TYR A 263 -14.39 -9.87 13.31
C TYR A 263 -13.36 -9.62 14.41
N LEU A 264 -12.48 -8.65 14.18
CA LEU A 264 -11.60 -8.07 15.19
C LEU A 264 -12.34 -6.96 15.95
N THR A 265 -12.55 -7.17 17.25
CA THR A 265 -13.40 -6.30 18.09
C THR A 265 -12.62 -5.44 19.06
N GLU A 266 -11.38 -5.80 19.40
CA GLU A 266 -10.58 -5.10 20.39
C GLU A 266 -9.80 -3.94 19.74
N ILE A 267 -9.97 -2.73 20.29
CA ILE A 267 -9.26 -1.53 19.83
C ILE A 267 -7.87 -1.53 20.44
N MET A 268 -6.84 -1.57 19.58
CA MET A 268 -5.44 -1.64 20.00
C MET A 268 -4.72 -0.29 19.95
N ARG A 269 -5.27 0.69 19.23
CA ARG A 269 -4.58 1.97 18.92
C ARG A 269 -4.78 3.05 19.98
N GLN A 270 -6.00 3.29 20.46
CA GLN A 270 -6.30 4.31 21.49
C GLN A 270 -6.59 3.66 22.85
N LYS A 271 -5.74 2.73 23.31
CA LYS A 271 -5.94 2.04 24.59
C LYS A 271 -6.04 3.03 25.77
N ASP A 272 -5.32 4.14 25.69
CA ASP A 272 -5.25 5.15 26.75
C ASP A 272 -6.40 6.17 26.72
N ASP A 273 -7.22 6.21 25.65
CA ASP A 273 -8.38 7.11 25.52
C ASP A 273 -9.60 6.36 24.98
N GLN A 274 -10.16 5.51 25.85
CA GLN A 274 -11.33 4.70 25.53
C GLN A 274 -12.56 5.55 25.16
N LYS A 275 -12.73 6.73 25.80
CA LYS A 275 -13.84 7.63 25.50
C LYS A 275 -13.78 8.14 24.07
N PHE A 276 -12.60 8.57 23.62
CA PHE A 276 -12.41 8.99 22.24
C PHE A 276 -12.52 7.83 21.25
N ALA A 277 -12.01 6.65 21.59
CA ALA A 277 -12.13 5.46 20.75
C ALA A 277 -13.60 5.05 20.52
N MET A 278 -14.41 5.08 21.56
CA MET A 278 -15.86 4.81 21.48
C MET A 278 -16.58 5.86 20.63
N ALA A 279 -16.27 7.14 20.83
CA ALA A 279 -16.84 8.24 20.05
C ALA A 279 -16.51 8.10 18.55
N LEU A 280 -15.29 7.67 18.19
CA LEU A 280 -14.90 7.41 16.79
C LEU A 280 -15.67 6.24 16.18
N ASN A 281 -15.89 5.16 16.93
CA ASN A 281 -16.68 4.02 16.45
C ASN A 281 -18.15 4.39 16.24
N ASN A 282 -18.71 5.22 17.13
CA ASN A 282 -20.08 5.71 17.00
C ASN A 282 -20.21 6.71 15.86
N LEU A 283 -19.20 7.55 15.63
CA LEU A 283 -19.11 8.41 14.44
C LEU A 283 -19.12 7.57 13.15
N ALA A 284 -18.32 6.50 13.09
CA ALA A 284 -18.26 5.61 11.91
C ALA A 284 -19.61 4.92 11.62
N LYS A 285 -20.39 4.61 12.66
CA LYS A 285 -21.74 4.04 12.56
C LYS A 285 -22.85 5.08 12.36
N GLY A 286 -22.55 6.37 12.52
CA GLY A 286 -23.53 7.44 12.46
C GLY A 286 -24.48 7.53 13.67
N VAL A 287 -24.08 7.03 14.84
CA VAL A 287 -24.91 6.92 16.06
C VAL A 287 -24.35 7.75 17.24
N LEU A 288 -23.90 8.97 16.96
CA LEU A 288 -23.31 9.85 17.98
C LEU A 288 -24.34 10.34 19.00
N ASN A 289 -23.94 10.39 20.27
CA ASN A 289 -24.69 11.06 21.33
C ASN A 289 -24.21 12.52 21.54
N GLU A 290 -24.98 13.32 22.30
CA GLU A 290 -24.66 14.73 22.53
C GLU A 290 -23.30 14.95 23.21
N THR A 291 -22.90 14.05 24.11
CA THR A 291 -21.60 14.16 24.80
C THR A 291 -20.42 13.92 23.87
N GLU A 292 -20.57 13.01 22.91
CA GLU A 292 -19.58 12.72 21.87
C GLU A 292 -19.52 13.83 20.82
N ILE A 293 -20.68 14.41 20.46
CA ILE A 293 -20.71 15.60 19.58
C ILE A 293 -19.96 16.74 20.24
N LYS A 294 -20.19 16.97 21.54
CA LYS A 294 -19.47 17.99 22.31
C LYS A 294 -17.97 17.69 22.34
N LEU A 295 -17.57 16.42 22.56
CA LEU A 295 -16.17 15.99 22.51
C LEU A 295 -15.47 16.39 21.21
N PHE A 296 -16.12 16.24 20.05
CA PHE A 296 -15.54 16.67 18.77
C PHE A 296 -15.55 18.18 18.59
N LYS A 297 -16.62 18.88 19.00
CA LYS A 297 -16.72 20.35 18.91
C LYS A 297 -15.72 21.06 19.80
N ASP A 298 -15.41 20.52 20.97
CA ASP A 298 -14.42 21.09 21.90
C ASP A 298 -12.99 21.08 21.31
N ARG A 299 -12.76 20.34 20.21
CA ARG A 299 -11.49 20.30 19.47
C ARG A 299 -11.48 21.21 18.23
N GLU A 300 -12.55 21.95 17.98
CA GLU A 300 -12.59 22.96 16.93
C GLU A 300 -11.72 24.14 17.37
N VAL A 301 -10.66 24.41 16.59
CA VAL A 301 -9.69 25.47 16.88
C VAL A 301 -9.50 26.37 15.66
N ASP A 302 -9.13 27.62 15.91
CA ASP A 302 -8.79 28.55 14.85
C ASP A 302 -7.61 28.05 14.01
N ALA A 303 -7.66 28.34 12.71
CA ALA A 303 -6.64 27.89 11.75
C ALA A 303 -5.21 28.38 12.07
N SER A 304 -5.09 29.45 12.86
CA SER A 304 -3.84 30.03 13.36
C SER A 304 -3.23 29.24 14.52
N ALA A 305 -4.05 28.54 15.32
CA ALA A 305 -3.61 27.72 16.45
C ALA A 305 -3.07 26.36 16.02
N ILE A 306 -3.39 25.92 14.79
CA ILE A 306 -2.93 24.64 14.25
C ILE A 306 -1.41 24.68 13.99
N PRO A 307 -0.62 23.77 14.60
CA PRO A 307 0.82 23.75 14.41
C PRO A 307 1.21 23.66 12.92
N ARG A 308 2.24 24.42 12.51
CA ARG A 308 2.72 24.42 11.11
C ARG A 308 3.19 23.04 10.62
N LYS A 309 3.61 22.18 11.54
CA LYS A 309 4.09 20.83 11.23
C LYS A 309 2.98 19.76 11.25
N ALA A 310 1.78 20.11 11.71
CA ALA A 310 0.65 19.19 11.77
C ALA A 310 0.20 18.81 10.35
N ILE A 311 -0.16 17.54 10.18
CA ILE A 311 -0.72 17.05 8.93
C ILE A 311 -2.18 17.47 8.90
N ARG A 312 -2.57 18.15 7.84
CA ARG A 312 -3.96 18.58 7.65
C ARG A 312 -4.62 17.72 6.58
N LEU A 313 -5.88 17.36 6.83
CA LEU A 313 -6.68 16.50 5.96
C LEU A 313 -7.76 17.32 5.25
N PHE A 314 -7.94 17.07 3.96
CA PHE A 314 -8.95 17.74 3.16
C PHE A 314 -9.81 16.74 2.41
N ARG A 315 -11.08 17.12 2.21
CA ARG A 315 -12.04 16.34 1.42
C ARG A 315 -11.68 16.28 -0.07
N SER A 316 -11.08 17.34 -0.62
CA SER A 316 -10.81 17.43 -2.07
C SER A 316 -9.35 17.71 -2.38
N ASN A 317 -8.84 17.05 -3.41
CA ASN A 317 -7.48 17.26 -3.91
C ASN A 317 -7.23 18.72 -4.30
N ALA A 318 -8.23 19.42 -4.84
CA ALA A 318 -8.08 20.85 -5.18
C ALA A 318 -7.76 21.73 -3.96
N LYS A 319 -8.33 21.42 -2.79
CA LYS A 319 -8.01 22.14 -1.54
C LYS A 319 -6.61 21.76 -1.02
N VAL A 320 -6.22 20.50 -1.16
CA VAL A 320 -4.84 20.04 -0.85
C VAL A 320 -3.84 20.80 -1.70
N ASP A 321 -4.06 20.85 -3.02
CA ASP A 321 -3.17 21.51 -3.98
C ASP A 321 -3.07 23.02 -3.65
N ALA A 322 -4.20 23.71 -3.48
CA ALA A 322 -4.23 25.13 -3.15
C ALA A 322 -3.50 25.48 -1.84
N PHE A 323 -3.60 24.63 -0.81
CA PHE A 323 -2.89 24.86 0.44
C PHE A 323 -1.40 24.55 0.31
N ASN A 324 -1.04 23.43 -0.33
CA ASN A 324 0.35 23.08 -0.58
C ASN A 324 1.06 24.18 -1.37
N ASP A 325 0.41 24.72 -2.39
CA ASP A 325 0.91 25.85 -3.18
C ASP A 325 1.09 27.09 -2.30
N LYS A 326 0.14 27.40 -1.41
CA LYS A 326 0.26 28.52 -0.46
C LYS A 326 1.46 28.37 0.46
N ILE A 327 1.74 27.17 0.97
CA ILE A 327 2.89 26.92 1.86
C ILE A 327 4.22 27.12 1.13
N ILE A 328 4.31 26.63 -0.10
CA ILE A 328 5.51 26.76 -0.92
C ILE A 328 5.70 28.23 -1.36
N GLN A 329 4.62 28.94 -1.67
CA GLN A 329 4.67 30.36 -2.03
C GLN A 329 5.10 31.26 -0.87
N LEU A 330 4.79 30.88 0.37
CA LEU A 330 5.24 31.59 1.57
C LEU A 330 6.74 31.37 1.87
N ASP A 331 7.37 30.41 1.22
CA ASP A 331 8.81 30.17 1.35
C ASP A 331 9.59 31.00 0.32
N ASN A 332 10.31 32.02 0.81
CA ASN A 332 11.12 32.92 0.00
C ASN A 332 12.31 32.21 -0.70
N LYS A 333 12.60 30.94 -0.38
CA LYS A 333 13.68 30.14 -0.97
C LYS A 333 13.18 29.04 -1.92
N LYS A 334 12.09 29.29 -2.65
CA LYS A 334 11.57 28.34 -3.64
C LYS A 334 12.59 28.05 -4.75
N ILE A 335 12.70 26.78 -5.14
CA ILE A 335 13.48 26.33 -6.29
C ILE A 335 12.50 25.64 -7.24
N THR A 336 12.40 26.12 -8.48
CA THR A 336 11.53 25.50 -9.49
C THR A 336 12.35 24.56 -10.37
N ALA A 337 11.93 23.31 -10.46
CA ALA A 337 12.48 22.32 -11.38
C ALA A 337 11.54 22.14 -12.57
N GLU A 338 11.97 22.59 -13.75
CA GLU A 338 11.24 22.45 -15.01
C GLU A 338 11.43 21.03 -15.58
N ALA A 339 10.34 20.44 -16.07
CA ALA A 339 10.35 19.13 -16.69
C ALA A 339 10.89 19.18 -18.12
N ILE A 340 11.54 18.09 -18.55
CA ILE A 340 12.01 17.95 -19.93
C ILE A 340 11.05 17.03 -20.68
N ASP A 341 10.29 17.60 -21.62
CA ASP A 341 9.33 16.86 -22.46
C ASP A 341 9.95 16.55 -23.84
N LYS A 342 9.84 15.30 -24.28
CA LYS A 342 10.29 14.84 -25.59
C LYS A 342 9.18 14.06 -26.28
N VAL A 343 8.86 14.42 -27.53
CA VAL A 343 7.86 13.69 -28.34
C VAL A 343 8.52 12.50 -29.05
N THR A 344 7.95 11.31 -28.91
CA THR A 344 8.36 10.09 -29.60
C THR A 344 7.47 9.80 -30.81
N GLY A 345 8.02 9.18 -31.86
CA GLY A 345 7.29 8.79 -33.07
C GLY A 345 7.59 9.59 -34.35
N GLN A 346 8.69 10.36 -34.41
CA GLN A 346 9.08 11.18 -35.58
C GLN A 346 7.95 12.10 -36.13
N PRO A 347 7.34 12.97 -35.30
CA PRO A 347 6.36 13.95 -35.78
C PRO A 347 7.02 15.10 -36.56
N ASN A 348 6.28 15.70 -37.51
CA ASN A 348 6.65 17.00 -38.10
C ASN A 348 6.67 18.10 -37.02
N ASP A 349 7.45 19.17 -37.24
CA ASP A 349 7.68 20.22 -36.22
C ASP A 349 6.40 20.89 -35.71
N ASN A 350 5.40 21.11 -36.58
CA ASN A 350 4.10 21.65 -36.19
C ASN A 350 3.34 20.74 -35.21
N VAL A 351 3.41 19.42 -35.45
CA VAL A 351 2.80 18.41 -34.58
C VAL A 351 3.57 18.34 -33.27
N LYS A 352 4.91 18.29 -33.33
CA LYS A 352 5.79 18.30 -32.16
C LYS A 352 5.50 19.48 -31.24
N ASN A 353 5.42 20.70 -31.77
CA ASN A 353 5.14 21.92 -30.99
C ASN A 353 3.75 21.90 -30.36
N ARG A 354 2.75 21.37 -31.08
CA ARG A 354 1.38 21.21 -30.53
C ARG A 354 1.35 20.23 -29.36
N PHE A 355 2.04 19.10 -29.46
CA PHE A 355 2.11 18.10 -28.39
C PHE A 355 2.92 18.59 -27.18
N LEU A 356 4.03 19.31 -27.41
CA LEU A 356 4.82 19.91 -26.33
C LEU A 356 4.02 20.98 -25.59
N LYS A 357 3.30 21.86 -26.30
CA LYS A 357 2.45 22.87 -25.68
C LYS A 357 1.32 22.24 -24.87
N ALA A 358 0.61 21.27 -25.45
CA ALA A 358 -0.45 20.54 -24.76
C ALA A 358 0.05 19.77 -23.52
N SER A 359 1.30 19.29 -23.55
CA SER A 359 1.93 18.63 -22.41
C SER A 359 2.35 19.62 -21.33
N GLY A 360 2.93 20.77 -21.70
CA GLY A 360 3.30 21.84 -20.76
C GLY A 360 2.09 22.41 -20.02
N ASP A 361 0.96 22.57 -20.71
CA ASP A 361 -0.30 23.06 -20.14
C ASP A 361 -1.08 21.97 -19.36
N ALA A 362 -0.67 20.70 -19.47
CA ALA A 362 -1.37 19.60 -18.81
C ALA A 362 -1.14 19.62 -17.29
N THR A 363 -2.22 19.39 -16.54
CA THR A 363 -2.14 19.32 -15.08
C THR A 363 -1.34 18.09 -14.63
N ALA A 364 -0.71 18.17 -13.45
CA ALA A 364 0.05 17.04 -12.89
C ALA A 364 -0.76 15.73 -12.88
N ARG A 365 -2.09 15.81 -12.67
CA ARG A 365 -2.99 14.64 -12.64
C ARG A 365 -3.12 13.96 -14.00
N GLU A 366 -3.20 14.76 -15.06
CA GLU A 366 -3.22 14.26 -16.43
C GLU A 366 -1.89 13.63 -16.86
N CYS A 367 -0.82 13.94 -16.11
CA CYS A 367 0.54 13.46 -16.31
C CYS A 367 0.98 12.46 -15.22
N GLN A 368 0.04 11.71 -14.61
CA GLN A 368 0.33 10.69 -13.60
C GLN A 368 1.13 11.20 -12.38
N GLY A 369 0.84 12.42 -11.94
CA GLY A 369 1.50 13.05 -10.79
C GLY A 369 2.83 13.74 -11.10
N GLN A 370 3.17 13.94 -12.38
CA GLN A 370 4.38 14.67 -12.79
C GLN A 370 4.04 16.07 -13.33
N PRO A 371 4.07 17.13 -12.49
CA PRO A 371 3.89 18.49 -12.97
C PRO A 371 5.02 18.92 -13.91
N TYR A 372 4.71 19.80 -14.86
CA TYR A 372 5.74 20.42 -15.69
C TYR A 372 6.68 21.29 -14.84
N ASN A 373 6.10 22.13 -13.98
CA ASN A 373 6.85 22.94 -13.01
C ASN A 373 6.71 22.33 -11.62
N LEU A 374 7.79 21.75 -11.09
CA LEU A 374 7.83 21.24 -9.74
C LEU A 374 8.48 22.25 -8.80
N ASN A 375 7.70 22.82 -7.87
CA ASN A 375 8.21 23.76 -6.89
C ASN A 375 8.76 23.02 -5.65
N LEU A 376 10.03 23.28 -5.34
CA LEU A 376 10.79 22.66 -4.27
C LEU A 376 11.11 23.66 -3.16
N SER A 377 10.86 23.26 -1.91
CA SER A 377 11.16 24.03 -0.70
C SER A 377 11.95 23.18 0.29
N LEU A 378 13.03 23.75 0.83
CA LEU A 378 13.88 23.04 1.78
C LEU A 378 13.16 22.80 3.11
N ASN A 379 13.44 21.66 3.75
CA ASN A 379 12.84 21.19 4.99
C ASN A 379 11.32 20.93 4.93
N VAL A 380 10.76 20.79 3.72
CA VAL A 380 9.37 20.37 3.50
C VAL A 380 9.31 18.86 3.24
N LYS A 381 8.21 18.23 3.64
CA LYS A 381 7.94 16.81 3.37
C LYS A 381 7.49 16.63 1.92
N TYR A 382 8.07 15.63 1.25
CA TYR A 382 7.70 15.19 -0.08
C TYR A 382 7.44 13.68 -0.06
N MET A 383 6.55 13.24 -0.92
CA MET A 383 6.21 11.84 -1.13
C MET A 383 6.62 11.42 -2.52
N ILE A 384 7.24 10.24 -2.61
CA ILE A 384 7.55 9.59 -3.88
C ILE A 384 6.26 9.11 -4.53
N THR A 385 6.03 9.46 -5.80
CA THR A 385 4.77 9.18 -6.52
C THR A 385 4.84 7.93 -7.40
N VAL A 386 6.03 7.38 -7.63
CA VAL A 386 6.24 6.22 -8.50
C VAL A 386 7.19 5.22 -7.84
N ASN A 387 7.13 3.96 -8.28
CA ASN A 387 8.13 2.99 -7.89
C ASN A 387 9.44 3.31 -8.63
N VAL A 388 10.44 3.79 -7.90
CA VAL A 388 11.78 4.11 -8.43
C VAL A 388 12.68 2.89 -8.31
N ASN A 389 12.78 2.31 -7.11
CA ASN A 389 13.47 1.05 -6.87
C ASN A 389 12.73 0.30 -5.75
N VAL A 390 12.12 -0.84 -6.08
CA VAL A 390 11.38 -1.65 -5.11
C VAL A 390 12.32 -2.43 -4.19
N GLY A 391 13.50 -2.86 -4.67
CA GLY A 391 14.49 -3.57 -3.87
C GLY A 391 15.09 -2.71 -2.75
N ASP A 392 15.15 -1.39 -3.00
CA ASP A 392 15.63 -0.38 -2.06
C ASP A 392 14.49 0.40 -1.36
N ASP A 393 13.26 -0.11 -1.41
CA ASP A 393 12.04 0.46 -0.81
C ASP A 393 11.70 1.92 -1.25
N LEU A 394 12.32 2.42 -2.32
CA LEU A 394 12.01 3.71 -2.95
C LEU A 394 10.77 3.58 -3.84
N VAL A 395 9.62 3.38 -3.19
CA VAL A 395 8.34 3.09 -3.84
C VAL A 395 7.32 4.22 -3.70
N ASN A 396 6.25 4.15 -4.49
CA ASN A 396 5.13 5.07 -4.39
C ASN A 396 4.54 5.06 -2.97
N GLY A 397 4.52 6.23 -2.32
CA GLY A 397 4.05 6.40 -0.95
C GLY A 397 5.17 6.64 0.06
N ALA A 398 6.44 6.37 -0.29
CA ALA A 398 7.57 6.67 0.58
C ALA A 398 7.68 8.18 0.82
N VAL A 399 7.84 8.58 2.08
CA VAL A 399 7.85 9.98 2.50
C VAL A 399 9.23 10.37 3.02
N GLY A 400 9.72 11.53 2.60
CA GLY A 400 10.97 12.10 3.09
C GLY A 400 10.91 13.61 3.24
N ILE A 401 11.90 14.18 3.90
CA ILE A 401 12.07 15.63 4.04
C ILE A 401 13.14 16.07 3.05
N LEU A 402 12.83 17.04 2.18
CA LEU A 402 13.80 17.62 1.28
C LEU A 402 14.85 18.40 2.07
N LYS A 403 16.13 18.05 1.92
CA LYS A 403 17.24 18.67 2.67
C LYS A 403 18.15 19.52 1.81
N TYR A 404 18.39 19.09 0.58
CA TYR A 404 19.27 19.80 -0.33
C TYR A 404 18.84 19.61 -1.78
N VAL A 405 19.13 20.59 -2.62
CA VAL A 405 18.85 20.57 -4.06
C VAL A 405 20.14 20.90 -4.78
N ASP A 406 20.65 19.94 -5.54
CA ASP A 406 21.82 20.11 -6.39
C ASP A 406 21.38 20.75 -7.71
N LYS A 407 21.68 22.03 -7.87
CA LYS A 407 21.29 22.85 -9.02
C LYS A 407 22.51 23.36 -9.78
N THR A 408 22.41 23.37 -11.10
CA THR A 408 23.28 24.15 -11.98
C THR A 408 22.63 25.51 -12.25
N GLU A 409 23.30 26.39 -13.01
CA GLU A 409 22.75 27.71 -13.38
C GLU A 409 21.41 27.62 -14.13
N SER A 410 21.16 26.51 -14.84
CA SER A 410 20.02 26.33 -15.75
C SER A 410 19.08 25.18 -15.40
N SER A 411 19.42 24.28 -14.46
CA SER A 411 18.55 23.14 -14.15
C SER A 411 18.83 22.52 -12.77
N VAL A 412 17.84 21.79 -12.24
CA VAL A 412 18.02 20.98 -11.04
C VAL A 412 18.51 19.59 -11.45
N ARG A 413 19.73 19.23 -11.06
CA ARG A 413 20.35 17.93 -11.40
C ARG A 413 19.80 16.81 -10.52
N ARG A 414 19.70 17.06 -9.21
CA ARG A 414 19.34 16.05 -8.22
C ARG A 414 18.74 16.69 -6.98
N ILE A 415 17.86 15.97 -6.30
CA ILE A 415 17.33 16.36 -4.99
C ILE A 415 17.77 15.35 -3.93
N TRP A 416 17.97 15.83 -2.70
CA TRP A 416 18.44 15.04 -1.58
C TRP A 416 17.41 15.05 -0.47
N MET A 417 16.89 13.86 -0.14
CA MET A 417 15.83 13.68 0.83
C MET A 417 16.31 12.86 2.03
N LEU A 418 15.93 13.31 3.23
CA LEU A 418 16.04 12.53 4.45
C LEU A 418 14.80 11.64 4.57
N LEU A 419 15.00 10.33 4.46
CA LEU A 419 13.95 9.33 4.64
C LEU A 419 13.95 8.88 6.11
N PRO A 420 12.79 8.79 6.79
CA PRO A 420 12.73 8.46 8.22
C PRO A 420 13.26 7.06 8.54
N GLU A 421 13.02 6.11 7.63
CA GLU A 421 13.35 4.71 7.81
C GLU A 421 14.72 4.42 7.18
N GLU A 422 15.69 3.95 7.98
CA GLU A 422 17.07 3.74 7.55
C GLU A 422 17.26 2.63 6.50
N PHE A 423 16.29 1.75 6.35
CA PHE A 423 16.33 0.71 5.31
C PHE A 423 15.92 1.24 3.94
N VAL A 424 15.13 2.32 3.88
CA VAL A 424 14.62 2.88 2.62
C VAL A 424 15.71 3.72 1.97
N GLY A 425 16.05 3.45 0.71
CA GLY A 425 17.08 4.21 -0.01
C GLY A 425 18.51 3.87 0.41
N LYS A 426 18.73 2.74 1.09
CA LYS A 426 20.01 2.32 1.67
C LYS A 426 21.03 2.01 0.57
N GLU A 427 20.62 1.30 -0.46
CA GLU A 427 21.47 1.00 -1.62
C GLU A 427 21.79 2.29 -2.37
N LYS A 428 20.78 3.14 -2.60
CA LYS A 428 20.98 4.42 -3.26
C LYS A 428 21.92 5.36 -2.51
N ARG A 429 21.89 5.36 -1.17
CA ARG A 429 22.86 6.07 -0.31
C ARG A 429 24.28 5.52 -0.45
N ARG A 430 24.44 4.21 -0.72
CA ARG A 430 25.75 3.59 -0.93
C ARG A 430 26.32 3.95 -2.30
N GLU A 431 25.50 3.86 -3.35
CA GLU A 431 25.85 4.23 -4.73
C GLU A 431 26.22 5.71 -4.84
N VAL A 432 25.41 6.57 -4.23
CA VAL A 432 25.45 8.01 -4.44
C VAL A 432 25.46 8.72 -3.09
N ARG A 433 26.66 9.12 -2.64
CA ARG A 433 26.87 9.81 -1.37
C ARG A 433 26.88 11.32 -1.55
N HIS A 434 26.19 12.04 -0.68
CA HIS A 434 26.36 13.49 -0.58
C HIS A 434 27.71 13.78 0.09
N LYS A 435 28.41 14.84 -0.33
CA LYS A 435 29.73 15.20 0.21
C LYS A 435 29.69 15.46 1.72
N ASP A 436 28.63 16.13 2.18
CA ASP A 436 28.53 16.60 3.57
C ASP A 436 27.65 15.73 4.48
N ASN A 437 26.88 14.78 3.93
CA ASN A 437 25.92 14.02 4.74
C ASN A 437 25.60 12.63 4.14
N THR A 438 25.94 11.57 4.85
CA THR A 438 25.74 10.19 4.40
C THR A 438 24.31 9.68 4.61
N SER A 439 23.48 10.39 5.39
CA SER A 439 22.10 10.01 5.71
C SER A 439 21.10 10.46 4.64
N TRP A 440 21.50 11.31 3.70
CA TRP A 440 20.61 11.82 2.65
C TRP A 440 20.58 10.93 1.43
N THR A 441 19.38 10.68 0.92
CA THR A 441 19.14 9.83 -0.24
C THR A 441 18.99 10.67 -1.49
N ALA A 442 19.77 10.34 -2.52
CA ALA A 442 19.68 10.95 -3.84
C ALA A 442 18.42 10.49 -4.57
N ILE A 443 17.54 11.43 -4.95
CA ILE A 443 16.41 11.16 -5.85
C ILE A 443 16.69 11.83 -7.20
N GLU A 444 16.54 11.05 -8.26
CA GLU A 444 16.84 11.45 -9.64
C GLU A 444 15.56 11.63 -10.45
N GLN A 445 15.68 12.30 -11.60
CA GLN A 445 14.56 12.46 -12.52
C GLN A 445 14.22 11.13 -13.19
N VAL A 446 12.94 10.78 -13.22
CA VAL A 446 12.42 9.59 -13.88
C VAL A 446 11.72 9.99 -15.18
N VAL A 447 11.88 9.16 -16.20
CA VAL A 447 11.29 9.35 -17.53
C VAL A 447 9.97 8.58 -17.61
N ARG A 448 8.85 9.24 -17.94
CA ARG A 448 7.52 8.62 -18.06
C ARG A 448 6.76 9.14 -19.26
N THR A 449 5.93 8.29 -19.84
CA THR A 449 5.05 8.67 -20.94
C THR A 449 3.82 9.44 -20.43
N VAL A 450 3.69 10.70 -20.84
CA VAL A 450 2.56 11.58 -20.57
C VAL A 450 1.52 11.37 -21.67
N LYS A 451 0.34 10.86 -21.28
CA LYS A 451 -0.83 10.55 -22.11
C LYS A 451 -0.55 9.63 -23.33
N PRO A 452 -1.01 8.37 -23.31
CA PRO A 452 -1.28 7.64 -24.54
C PRO A 452 -2.63 8.14 -25.08
N LEU A 453 -2.65 9.30 -25.73
CA LEU A 453 -3.77 9.58 -26.63
C LEU A 453 -3.73 8.52 -27.74
N LYS A 454 -4.90 8.13 -28.29
CA LYS A 454 -5.01 7.25 -29.47
C LYS A 454 -4.36 7.94 -30.68
N SER A 455 -3.03 7.99 -30.70
CA SER A 455 -2.19 8.70 -31.64
C SER A 455 -0.91 7.88 -31.81
N PRO A 456 -0.29 7.87 -33.00
CA PRO A 456 1.02 7.24 -33.19
C PRO A 456 2.15 7.95 -32.42
N TYR A 457 1.87 9.14 -31.85
CA TYR A 457 2.82 9.93 -31.08
C TYR A 457 2.52 9.87 -29.60
N SER A 458 3.58 9.83 -28.80
CA SER A 458 3.50 9.93 -27.34
C SER A 458 4.49 10.96 -26.84
N VAL A 459 4.17 11.61 -25.72
CA VAL A 459 5.08 12.54 -25.07
C VAL A 459 5.73 11.82 -23.90
N VAL A 460 7.03 11.96 -23.77
CA VAL A 460 7.81 11.43 -22.67
C VAL A 460 8.33 12.59 -21.84
N ARG A 461 7.96 12.65 -20.56
CA ARG A 461 8.37 13.65 -19.59
C ARG A 461 9.46 13.10 -18.68
N LYS A 462 10.51 13.89 -18.47
CA LYS A 462 11.54 13.64 -17.47
C LYS A 462 11.40 14.65 -16.33
N GLN A 463 11.06 14.17 -15.14
CA GLN A 463 10.84 15.00 -13.95
C GLN A 463 11.11 14.20 -12.67
N PHE A 464 11.37 14.87 -11.54
CA PHE A 464 11.49 14.20 -10.25
C PHE A 464 10.15 13.55 -9.83
N PRO A 465 10.15 12.29 -9.38
CA PRO A 465 8.94 11.57 -9.03
C PRO A 465 8.47 11.89 -7.62
N VAL A 466 8.34 13.18 -7.28
CA VAL A 466 7.96 13.62 -5.94
C VAL A 466 6.82 14.62 -5.98
N GLN A 467 5.95 14.54 -4.98
CA GLN A 467 4.88 15.48 -4.73
C GLN A 467 4.98 16.01 -3.31
N VAL A 468 4.68 17.29 -3.12
CA VAL A 468 4.68 17.93 -1.81
C VAL A 468 3.68 17.23 -0.89
N LEU A 469 4.14 16.86 0.31
CA LEU A 469 3.36 16.17 1.32
C LEU A 469 3.31 17.00 2.61
N VAL A 470 2.90 18.26 2.50
CA VAL A 470 2.48 19.03 3.68
C VAL A 470 1.08 18.57 4.13
N GLN A 471 0.28 18.07 3.19
CA GLN A 471 -1.09 17.64 3.41
C GLN A 471 -1.46 16.46 2.51
N VAL A 472 -2.54 15.78 2.90
CA VAL A 472 -2.97 14.56 2.25
C VAL A 472 -4.49 14.57 2.10
N PRO A 473 -5.07 14.20 0.95
CA PRO A 473 -6.51 14.01 0.85
C PRO A 473 -6.97 12.88 1.76
N LEU A 474 -8.20 12.96 2.27
CA LEU A 474 -8.78 11.96 3.18
C LEU A 474 -8.59 10.51 2.65
N LEU A 475 -8.68 10.33 1.33
CA LEU A 475 -8.49 9.07 0.61
C LEU A 475 -7.08 8.45 0.75
N GLN A 476 -6.07 9.25 1.08
CA GLN A 476 -4.67 8.83 1.16
C GLN A 476 -4.15 8.70 2.60
N VAL A 477 -4.96 8.88 3.66
CA VAL A 477 -4.49 8.81 5.07
C VAL A 477 -4.98 7.59 5.84
N LEU A 478 -5.93 6.83 5.31
CA LEU A 478 -6.54 5.67 5.98
C LEU A 478 -5.52 4.61 6.47
N THR A 479 -4.32 4.60 5.88
CA THR A 479 -3.35 3.52 5.98
C THR A 479 -2.24 3.75 7.00
N CYS A 480 -2.11 4.97 7.54
CA CYS A 480 -1.06 5.29 8.50
C CYS A 480 -1.56 5.16 9.94
N SER A 481 -0.85 4.34 10.72
CA SER A 481 -0.78 4.55 12.16
C SER A 481 -0.11 5.90 12.39
N CYS A 482 -0.86 6.92 12.82
CA CYS A 482 -0.28 8.22 13.18
C CYS A 482 0.74 8.11 14.34
N SER A 483 0.93 6.94 14.94
CA SER A 483 2.03 6.66 15.88
C SER A 483 3.42 6.65 15.22
N LYS A 484 3.55 6.33 13.92
CA LYS A 484 4.84 6.41 13.20
C LYS A 484 5.18 7.83 12.71
N MET A 485 4.22 8.76 12.82
CA MET A 485 4.43 10.18 12.61
C MET A 485 4.16 10.87 13.93
N SER A 486 5.19 10.98 14.77
CA SER A 486 5.20 11.52 16.14
C SER A 486 4.76 12.99 16.29
N GLN A 487 3.66 13.42 15.66
CA GLN A 487 3.10 14.76 15.78
C GLN A 487 1.58 14.74 15.72
N GLN A 488 0.99 15.51 16.63
CA GLN A 488 -0.44 15.77 16.79
C GLN A 488 -1.12 15.96 15.43
N VAL A 489 -2.07 15.07 15.13
CA VAL A 489 -3.04 15.24 14.05
C VAL A 489 -4.12 16.13 14.62
N VAL A 490 -4.32 17.29 13.99
CA VAL A 490 -5.38 18.26 14.32
C VAL A 490 -6.38 18.27 13.18
#